data_AF-A0A6A5ACB6-F1
#
_entry.id   AF-A0A6A5ACB6-F1
#
_cell.length_a   1.000
_cell.length_b   1.000
_cell.length_c   1.000
_cell.angle_alpha   90.00
_cell.angle_beta   90.00
_cell.angle_gamma   90.00
#
_symmetry.space_group_name_H-M   'P 1'
#
loop_
_entity.id
_entity.type
_entity.pdbx_description
1 polymer ?
#
loop_
_entity_poly.entity_id
_entity_poly.type
_entity_poly.pdbx_seq_one_letter_code
_entity_poly.pdbx_strand_id
1 'polypeptide(L)'
;VFTHQYTQKYSWTSFVVVWAASAVWEFAAPVAYSVVVDRVCRVDQVDFEVVCRGGTVEIGSVRRFTTLIGLVFGYCAGSFAFVRWWFPHMTATSKTSSVFLYTCAKHQFVAAKWELDGTQYLDKASAVLTGLLSVQFRHVLYLFDIKTWRVYTIPLATLDSMDRNLPPHLAAALPLIEDD
;
A
#
# COMPACT_ATOMS: atom_id res chain seq x y z
N VAL A 1 -5.08 -13.57 -13.22
CA VAL A 1 -5.41 -13.39 -11.78
C VAL A 1 -6.92 -13.46 -11.61
N PHE A 2 -7.44 -14.38 -10.80
CA PHE A 2 -8.86 -14.80 -10.76
C PHE A 2 -9.89 -13.74 -10.27
N THR A 3 -9.47 -12.66 -9.62
CA THR A 3 -10.37 -11.72 -8.90
C THR A 3 -10.47 -10.32 -9.51
N HIS A 4 -9.79 -10.08 -10.63
CA HIS A 4 -9.45 -8.76 -11.18
C HIS A 4 -10.62 -7.76 -11.27
N GLN A 5 -11.80 -8.23 -11.66
CA GLN A 5 -12.98 -7.38 -11.91
C GLN A 5 -13.69 -6.95 -10.63
N TYR A 6 -13.53 -7.72 -9.56
CA TYR A 6 -14.17 -7.48 -8.27
C TYR A 6 -13.26 -6.73 -7.31
N THR A 7 -11.94 -6.77 -7.53
CA THR A 7 -10.91 -6.19 -6.67
C THR A 7 -11.18 -4.74 -6.31
N GLN A 8 -11.59 -3.90 -7.26
CA GLN A 8 -11.86 -2.49 -6.95
C GLN A 8 -13.01 -2.33 -5.95
N LYS A 9 -14.10 -3.08 -6.12
CA LYS A 9 -15.29 -2.94 -5.27
C LYS A 9 -15.13 -3.61 -3.90
N TYR A 10 -14.59 -4.84 -3.85
CA TYR A 10 -14.45 -5.53 -2.56
C TYR A 10 -13.27 -4.98 -1.75
N SER A 11 -12.20 -4.49 -2.37
CA SER A 11 -11.01 -4.03 -1.61
C SER A 11 -11.33 -2.87 -0.69
N TRP A 12 -12.04 -1.85 -1.16
CA TRP A 12 -12.41 -0.70 -0.32
C TRP A 12 -13.35 -1.10 0.81
N THR A 13 -14.39 -1.88 0.52
CA THR A 13 -15.35 -2.32 1.54
C THR A 13 -14.70 -3.23 2.58
N SER A 14 -13.84 -4.16 2.16
CA SER A 14 -13.08 -5.02 3.07
C SER A 14 -12.17 -4.21 3.95
N PHE A 15 -11.46 -3.23 3.39
CA PHE A 15 -10.54 -2.38 4.14
C PHE A 15 -11.27 -1.66 5.28
N VAL A 16 -12.38 -0.98 4.98
CA VAL A 16 -13.17 -0.24 5.97
C VAL A 16 -13.72 -1.18 7.05
N VAL A 17 -14.25 -2.34 6.65
CA VAL A 17 -14.82 -3.31 7.59
C VAL A 17 -13.74 -3.93 8.49
N VAL A 18 -12.62 -4.37 7.92
CA VAL A 18 -11.49 -4.95 8.67
C VAL A 18 -10.93 -3.93 9.65
N TRP A 19 -10.74 -2.68 9.20
CA TRP A 19 -10.23 -1.61 10.05
C TRP A 19 -11.17 -1.35 11.23
N ALA A 20 -12.47 -1.16 10.97
CA ALA A 20 -13.45 -0.91 12.02
C ALA A 20 -13.57 -2.08 12.99
N ALA A 21 -13.61 -3.32 12.48
CA ALA A 21 -13.70 -4.51 13.31
C ALA A 21 -12.44 -4.70 14.18
N SER A 22 -11.26 -4.44 13.62
CA SER A 22 -9.99 -4.52 14.35
C SER A 22 -9.94 -3.46 15.46
N ALA A 23 -10.35 -2.22 15.16
CA ALA A 23 -10.42 -1.15 16.16
C ALA A 23 -11.39 -1.52 17.29
N VAL A 24 -12.62 -1.97 16.97
CA VAL A 24 -13.61 -2.41 17.96
C VAL A 24 -13.06 -3.55 18.81
N TRP A 25 -12.36 -4.52 18.22
CA TRP A 25 -11.75 -5.63 18.95
C TRP A 25 -10.66 -5.16 19.92
N GLU A 26 -9.82 -4.22 19.49
CA GLU A 26 -8.78 -3.63 20.36
C GLU A 26 -9.38 -2.85 21.53
N PHE A 27 -10.49 -2.13 21.33
CA PHE A 27 -11.21 -1.44 22.40
C PHE A 27 -11.95 -2.40 23.34
N ALA A 28 -12.61 -3.44 22.81
CA ALA A 28 -13.37 -4.39 23.60
C ALA A 28 -12.48 -5.34 24.42
N ALA A 29 -11.30 -5.67 23.90
CA ALA A 29 -10.33 -6.50 24.57
C ALA A 29 -8.95 -5.80 24.55
N PRO A 30 -8.63 -4.89 25.48
CA PRO A 30 -7.34 -4.21 25.52
C PRO A 30 -6.17 -5.18 25.80
N VAL A 31 -4.95 -4.84 25.34
CA VAL A 31 -3.75 -5.68 25.54
C VAL A 31 -3.39 -5.70 27.02
N ALA A 32 -3.50 -6.87 27.65
CA ALA A 32 -3.02 -7.09 29.00
C ALA A 32 -1.49 -7.29 28.94
N TYR A 33 -0.75 -6.37 29.57
CA TYR A 33 0.69 -6.50 29.75
C TYR A 33 0.93 -7.26 31.05
N SER A 34 1.53 -8.46 30.98
CA SER A 34 1.97 -9.21 32.17
C SER A 34 3.42 -8.86 32.48
N VAL A 35 3.63 -8.30 33.67
CA VAL A 35 4.97 -8.09 34.25
C VAL A 35 5.08 -9.03 35.45
N VAL A 36 5.91 -10.05 35.34
CA VAL A 36 6.24 -10.94 36.44
C VAL A 36 7.55 -10.45 37.04
N VAL A 37 7.50 -9.85 38.22
CA VAL A 37 8.69 -9.43 38.96
C VAL A 37 9.21 -10.64 39.73
N ASP A 38 10.39 -11.12 39.36
CA ASP A 38 11.10 -12.17 40.08
C ASP A 38 12.55 -11.72 40.24
N ARG A 39 12.99 -11.56 41.50
CA ARG A 39 14.32 -11.05 41.83
C ARG A 39 15.21 -12.20 42.25
N VAL A 40 15.93 -12.75 41.27
CA VAL A 40 16.96 -13.76 41.51
C VAL A 40 18.31 -13.15 41.21
N CYS A 41 19.08 -12.88 42.25
CA CYS A 41 20.46 -12.46 42.14
C CYS A 41 21.38 -13.65 42.36
N ARG A 42 22.31 -13.87 41.45
CA ARG A 42 23.41 -14.82 41.63
C ARG A 42 24.72 -14.06 41.60
N VAL A 43 25.59 -14.43 42.53
CA VAL A 43 26.99 -13.99 42.56
C VAL A 43 27.72 -14.89 41.57
N ASP A 44 28.08 -14.35 40.41
CA ASP A 44 28.76 -15.11 39.35
C ASP A 44 30.27 -15.18 39.62
N GLN A 45 30.83 -14.12 40.23
CA GLN A 45 32.16 -14.11 40.83
C GLN A 45 32.15 -13.36 42.16
N VAL A 46 32.68 -13.99 43.20
CA VAL A 46 32.59 -13.56 44.62
C VAL A 46 33.23 -12.19 44.89
N ASP A 47 34.02 -11.63 43.96
CA ASP A 47 34.67 -10.32 44.10
C ASP A 47 34.50 -9.36 42.91
N PHE A 48 33.74 -9.70 41.85
CA PHE A 48 33.70 -8.90 40.62
C PHE A 48 32.31 -8.56 40.08
N GLU A 49 31.29 -9.43 40.22
CA GLU A 49 29.98 -9.15 39.62
C GLU A 49 28.82 -9.93 40.25
N VAL A 50 27.67 -9.25 40.41
CA VAL A 50 26.38 -9.84 40.78
C VAL A 50 25.40 -9.59 39.65
N VAL A 51 24.85 -10.68 39.09
CA VAL A 51 23.83 -10.61 38.04
C VAL A 51 22.47 -10.83 38.67
N CYS A 52 21.58 -9.84 38.54
CA CYS A 52 20.20 -9.94 38.99
C CYS A 52 19.24 -10.00 37.80
N ARG A 53 18.42 -11.05 37.74
CA ARG A 53 17.17 -11.00 36.96
C ARG A 53 16.11 -10.31 37.82
N GLY A 54 15.49 -9.27 37.28
CA GLY A 54 14.46 -8.47 37.98
C GLY A 54 13.01 -8.89 37.67
N GLY A 55 12.82 -9.74 36.66
CA GLY A 55 11.52 -10.21 36.21
C GLY A 55 11.46 -10.52 34.71
N THR A 56 10.33 -11.05 34.28
CA THR A 56 9.98 -11.29 32.87
C THR A 56 8.84 -10.36 32.49
N VAL A 57 9.03 -9.61 31.39
CA VAL A 57 7.98 -8.79 30.78
C VAL A 57 7.52 -9.50 29.52
N GLU A 58 6.26 -9.93 29.49
CA GLU A 58 5.68 -10.52 28.28
C GLU A 58 4.96 -9.42 27.48
N ILE A 59 5.46 -9.15 26.27
CA ILE A 59 4.87 -8.17 25.37
C ILE A 59 4.08 -8.91 24.29
N GLY A 60 2.75 -8.87 24.40
CA GLY A 60 1.83 -9.38 23.39
C GLY A 60 1.29 -10.79 23.67
N SER A 61 0.38 -11.24 22.80
CA SER A 61 -0.31 -12.53 22.94
C SER A 61 -0.46 -13.21 21.59
N VAL A 62 0.12 -14.40 21.43
CA VAL A 62 0.02 -15.21 20.20
C VAL A 62 -1.44 -15.49 19.86
N ARG A 63 -2.27 -15.78 20.86
CA ARG A 63 -3.71 -16.02 20.68
C ARG A 63 -4.41 -14.82 20.05
N ARG A 64 -4.07 -13.60 20.49
CA ARG A 64 -4.65 -12.38 19.93
C ARG A 64 -4.20 -12.14 18.50
N PHE A 65 -2.90 -12.33 18.26
CA PHE A 65 -2.33 -12.21 16.93
C PHE A 65 -3.01 -13.16 15.93
N THR A 66 -3.17 -14.43 16.29
CA THR A 66 -3.85 -15.41 15.43
C THR A 66 -5.34 -15.11 15.26
N THR A 67 -6.04 -14.61 16.29
CA THR A 67 -7.45 -14.17 16.14
C THR A 67 -7.59 -12.98 15.20
N LEU A 68 -6.69 -12.00 15.26
CA LEU A 68 -6.72 -10.84 14.35
C LEU A 68 -6.47 -11.27 12.91
N ILE A 69 -5.50 -12.16 12.68
CA ILE A 69 -5.27 -12.75 11.36
C ILE A 69 -6.54 -13.45 10.84
N GLY A 70 -7.16 -14.29 11.68
CA GLY A 70 -8.38 -14.99 11.32
C GLY A 70 -9.53 -14.04 10.98
N LEU A 71 -9.70 -12.96 11.74
CA LEU A 71 -10.70 -11.92 11.45
C LEU A 71 -10.44 -11.26 10.10
N VAL A 72 -9.20 -10.84 9.81
CA VAL A 72 -8.85 -10.23 8.52
C VAL A 72 -9.19 -11.15 7.36
N PHE A 73 -8.80 -12.43 7.43
CA PHE A 73 -9.13 -13.41 6.40
C PHE A 73 -10.65 -13.62 6.27
N GLY A 74 -11.36 -13.74 7.38
CA GLY A 74 -12.81 -13.92 7.39
C GLY A 74 -13.56 -12.76 6.75
N TYR A 75 -13.19 -11.52 7.08
CA TYR A 75 -13.81 -10.33 6.49
C TYR A 75 -13.46 -10.18 5.01
N CYS A 76 -12.21 -10.41 4.61
CA CYS A 76 -11.80 -10.39 3.20
C CYS A 76 -12.52 -11.46 2.37
N ALA A 77 -12.70 -12.67 2.91
CA ALA A 77 -13.43 -13.74 2.23
C ALA A 77 -14.93 -13.43 2.15
N GLY A 78 -15.52 -12.93 3.24
CA GLY A 78 -16.93 -12.57 3.32
C GLY A 78 -17.30 -11.42 2.38
N SER A 79 -16.49 -10.37 2.32
CA SER A 79 -16.68 -9.24 1.41
C SER A 79 -16.53 -9.67 -0.05
N PHE A 80 -15.56 -10.53 -0.37
CA PHE A 80 -15.38 -11.10 -1.69
C PHE A 80 -16.62 -11.92 -2.11
N ALA A 81 -17.09 -12.82 -1.24
CA ALA A 81 -18.28 -13.62 -1.49
C ALA A 81 -19.53 -12.74 -1.68
N PHE A 82 -19.70 -11.72 -0.83
CA PHE A 82 -20.81 -10.76 -0.92
C PHE A 82 -20.80 -10.02 -2.27
N VAL A 83 -19.66 -9.45 -2.66
CA VAL A 83 -19.53 -8.75 -3.95
C VAL A 83 -19.75 -9.69 -5.13
N ARG A 84 -19.24 -10.93 -5.06
CA ARG A 84 -19.41 -11.94 -6.10
C ARG A 84 -20.86 -12.40 -6.27
N TRP A 85 -21.62 -12.46 -5.17
CA TRP A 85 -23.04 -12.80 -5.17
C TRP A 85 -23.91 -11.66 -5.68
N TRP A 86 -23.63 -10.42 -5.26
CA TRP A 86 -24.41 -9.24 -5.64
C TRP A 86 -24.15 -8.75 -7.06
N PHE A 87 -22.95 -9.01 -7.61
CA PHE A 87 -22.55 -8.58 -8.96
C PHE A 87 -22.06 -9.75 -9.82
N PRO A 88 -22.91 -10.74 -10.16
CA PRO A 88 -22.46 -11.99 -10.79
C PRO A 88 -21.91 -11.85 -12.23
N HIS A 89 -22.24 -10.76 -12.93
CA HIS A 89 -21.92 -10.55 -14.35
C HIS A 89 -21.05 -9.30 -14.59
N MET A 90 -20.05 -9.06 -13.75
CA MET A 90 -19.07 -8.01 -14.08
C MET A 90 -18.25 -8.42 -15.30
N THR A 91 -17.94 -7.45 -16.13
CA THR A 91 -17.07 -7.60 -17.31
C THR A 91 -15.74 -6.95 -16.97
N ALA A 92 -14.63 -7.62 -17.32
CA ALA A 92 -13.30 -7.03 -17.18
C ALA A 92 -13.16 -5.90 -18.18
N THR A 93 -13.18 -4.66 -17.69
CA THR A 93 -12.61 -3.55 -18.45
C THR A 93 -11.11 -3.70 -18.41
N SER A 94 -10.54 -4.43 -19.38
CA SER A 94 -9.10 -4.51 -19.58
C SER A 94 -8.61 -3.16 -20.11
N LYS A 95 -8.42 -2.19 -19.22
CA LYS A 95 -7.67 -0.99 -19.56
C LYS A 95 -6.18 -1.33 -19.56
N THR A 96 -5.51 -1.11 -20.69
CA THR A 96 -4.05 -1.11 -20.79
C THR A 96 -3.53 -0.12 -19.74
N SER A 97 -2.84 -0.63 -18.73
CA SER A 97 -2.38 0.18 -17.61
C SER A 97 -0.86 0.14 -17.60
N SER A 98 -0.26 1.32 -17.53
CA SER A 98 1.17 1.48 -17.69
C SER A 98 1.97 0.64 -16.68
N VAL A 99 3.11 0.11 -17.12
CA VAL A 99 4.10 -0.65 -16.33
C VAL A 99 4.63 0.18 -15.15
N PHE A 100 4.61 1.51 -15.23
CA PHE A 100 5.01 2.39 -14.13
C PHE A 100 4.08 2.30 -12.90
N LEU A 101 2.85 1.81 -13.07
CA LEU A 101 1.91 1.61 -11.97
C LEU A 101 2.09 0.22 -11.37
N TYR A 102 2.17 0.14 -10.04
CA TYR A 102 2.10 -1.16 -9.37
C TYR A 102 0.68 -1.71 -9.37
N THR A 103 0.52 -3.02 -9.19
CA THR A 103 -0.74 -3.75 -9.35
C THR A 103 -1.94 -3.16 -8.58
N CYS A 104 -1.80 -2.68 -7.34
CA CYS A 104 -2.97 -2.08 -6.68
C CYS A 104 -3.32 -0.71 -7.27
N ALA A 105 -2.35 0.10 -7.70
CA ALA A 105 -2.66 1.33 -8.43
C ALA A 105 -3.40 1.03 -9.74
N LYS A 106 -3.00 -0.02 -10.47
CA LYS A 106 -3.70 -0.46 -11.69
C LYS A 106 -5.18 -0.78 -11.47
N HIS A 107 -5.54 -1.30 -10.29
CA HIS A 107 -6.92 -1.74 -10.01
C HIS A 107 -7.73 -0.76 -9.17
N GLN A 108 -7.10 0.16 -8.44
CA GLN A 108 -7.78 1.09 -7.53
C GLN A 108 -7.77 2.53 -8.05
N PHE A 109 -6.83 2.91 -8.91
CA PHE A 109 -6.73 4.28 -9.39
C PHE A 109 -7.80 4.57 -10.45
N VAL A 110 -8.54 5.67 -10.27
CA VAL A 110 -9.57 6.10 -11.20
C VAL A 110 -8.91 6.88 -12.34
N ALA A 111 -8.42 6.16 -13.36
CA ALA A 111 -7.67 6.76 -14.47
C ALA A 111 -8.53 7.59 -15.45
N ALA A 112 -9.86 7.54 -15.37
CA ALA A 112 -10.75 8.11 -16.40
C ALA A 112 -10.60 9.62 -16.66
N LYS A 113 -10.15 10.40 -15.66
CA LYS A 113 -9.88 11.85 -15.79
C LYS A 113 -8.41 12.18 -16.05
N TRP A 114 -7.57 11.15 -16.01
CA TRP A 114 -6.11 11.21 -16.09
C TRP A 114 -5.60 10.49 -17.34
N GLU A 115 -6.43 10.37 -18.37
CA GLU A 115 -6.11 9.71 -19.63
C GLU A 115 -6.44 10.70 -20.76
N LEU A 116 -5.44 11.05 -21.56
CA LEU A 116 -5.58 11.92 -22.72
C LEU A 116 -4.77 11.33 -23.87
N ASP A 117 -5.42 11.15 -25.03
CA ASP A 117 -4.82 10.61 -26.26
C ASP A 117 -4.03 9.29 -26.05
N GLY A 118 -4.57 8.40 -25.22
CA GLY A 118 -3.96 7.10 -24.90
C GLY A 118 -2.78 7.16 -23.92
N THR A 119 -2.38 8.35 -23.47
CA THR A 119 -1.36 8.53 -22.43
C THR A 119 -2.01 8.68 -21.06
N GLN A 120 -1.56 7.88 -20.10
CA GLN A 120 -1.98 8.01 -18.70
C GLN A 120 -1.10 9.02 -17.99
N TYR A 121 -1.73 9.94 -17.26
CA TYR A 121 -1.09 10.96 -16.45
C TYR A 121 -1.26 10.62 -14.97
N LEU A 122 -0.28 11.01 -14.16
CA LEU A 122 -0.31 10.78 -12.73
C LEU A 122 0.19 12.02 -12.01
N ASP A 123 -0.60 12.57 -11.08
CA ASP A 123 -0.12 13.68 -10.27
C ASP A 123 1.10 13.28 -9.43
N LYS A 124 1.96 14.25 -9.10
CA LYS A 124 3.24 14.00 -8.43
C LYS A 124 3.07 13.33 -7.05
N ALA A 125 1.99 13.63 -6.32
CA ALA A 125 1.76 13.03 -5.00
C ALA A 125 1.38 11.54 -5.14
N SER A 126 0.47 11.23 -6.06
CA SER A 126 0.13 9.84 -6.39
C SER A 126 1.34 9.09 -6.94
N ALA A 127 2.18 9.73 -7.77
CA ALA A 127 3.41 9.13 -8.27
C ALA A 127 4.32 8.64 -7.14
N VAL A 128 4.58 9.49 -6.14
CA VAL A 128 5.37 9.12 -4.95
C VAL A 128 4.73 7.95 -4.20
N LEU A 129 3.42 7.96 -3.99
CA LEU A 129 2.69 6.86 -3.33
C LEU A 129 2.76 5.55 -4.12
N THR A 130 2.86 5.62 -5.44
CA THR A 130 3.06 4.44 -6.31
C THR A 130 4.53 4.03 -6.48
N GLY A 131 5.47 4.72 -5.82
CA GLY A 131 6.91 4.43 -5.89
C GLY A 131 7.62 5.01 -7.11
N LEU A 132 7.08 6.07 -7.71
CA LEU A 132 7.69 6.81 -8.81
C LEU A 132 8.12 8.20 -8.32
N LEU A 133 9.42 8.45 -8.25
CA LEU A 133 9.97 9.75 -7.87
C LEU A 133 10.33 10.54 -9.12
N SER A 134 9.84 11.78 -9.22
CA SER A 134 10.17 12.69 -10.32
C SER A 134 11.09 13.81 -9.84
N VAL A 135 12.20 14.01 -10.55
CA VAL A 135 13.12 15.12 -10.32
C VAL A 135 13.43 15.76 -11.66
N GLN A 136 13.08 17.03 -11.79
CA GLN A 136 13.45 17.81 -12.97
C GLN A 136 14.81 18.46 -12.71
N PHE A 137 15.78 18.16 -13.57
CA PHE A 137 17.10 18.79 -13.53
C PHE A 137 17.49 19.30 -14.91
N ARG A 138 17.68 20.62 -15.02
CA ARG A 138 17.90 21.33 -16.28
C ARG A 138 16.78 21.04 -17.29
N HIS A 139 17.12 20.50 -18.46
CA HIS A 139 16.19 20.18 -19.56
C HIS A 139 15.80 18.69 -19.61
N VAL A 140 15.96 17.96 -18.50
CA VAL A 140 15.60 16.54 -18.41
C VAL A 140 14.77 16.29 -17.14
N LEU A 141 13.69 15.53 -17.28
CA LEU A 141 12.91 14.97 -16.20
C LEU A 141 13.42 13.55 -15.91
N TYR A 142 13.95 13.35 -14.70
CA TYR A 142 14.36 12.04 -14.21
C TYR A 142 13.21 11.40 -13.44
N LEU A 143 12.85 10.18 -13.83
CA LEU A 143 11.84 9.36 -13.17
C LEU A 143 12.53 8.14 -12.58
N PHE A 144 12.62 8.08 -11.25
CA PHE A 144 13.14 6.92 -10.55
C PHE A 144 11.99 6.03 -10.09
N ASP A 145 11.93 4.83 -10.64
CA ASP A 145 10.98 3.80 -10.21
C ASP A 145 11.60 2.91 -9.15
N ILE A 146 11.18 3.11 -7.89
CA ILE A 146 11.65 2.35 -6.72
C ILE A 146 11.37 0.85 -6.89
N LYS A 147 10.31 0.50 -7.63
CA LYS A 147 9.83 -0.88 -7.79
C LYS A 147 10.82 -1.72 -8.60
N THR A 148 11.34 -1.12 -9.67
CA THR A 148 12.25 -1.77 -10.61
C THR A 148 13.70 -1.35 -10.42
N TRP A 149 13.96 -0.37 -9.55
CA TRP A 149 15.26 0.29 -9.37
C TRP A 149 15.82 0.90 -10.67
N ARG A 150 14.93 1.31 -11.58
CA ARG A 150 15.29 1.90 -12.87
C ARG A 150 15.09 3.40 -12.85
N VAL A 151 16.00 4.11 -13.53
CA VAL A 151 15.86 5.54 -13.81
C VAL A 151 15.51 5.70 -15.28
N TYR A 152 14.46 6.47 -15.54
CA TYR A 152 14.02 6.87 -16.87
C TYR A 152 14.24 8.37 -17.04
N THR A 153 14.49 8.80 -18.26
CA THR A 153 14.78 10.20 -18.56
C THR A 153 13.91 10.69 -19.69
N ILE A 154 13.10 11.72 -19.43
CA ILE A 154 12.24 12.33 -20.44
C ILE A 154 12.79 13.74 -20.73
N PRO A 155 13.18 14.04 -21.98
CA PRO A 155 13.59 15.39 -22.36
C PRO A 155 12.42 16.38 -22.21
N LEU A 156 12.70 17.57 -21.66
CA LEU A 156 11.67 18.60 -21.48
C LEU A 156 11.06 19.08 -22.79
N ALA A 157 11.83 19.09 -23.88
CA ALA A 157 11.31 19.45 -25.20
C ALA A 157 10.16 18.53 -25.65
N THR A 158 10.20 17.25 -25.26
CA THR A 158 9.13 16.28 -25.52
C THR A 158 7.89 16.63 -24.69
N LEU A 159 8.07 16.99 -23.41
CA LEU A 159 6.99 17.41 -22.52
C LEU A 159 6.34 18.71 -23.01
N ASP A 160 7.13 19.73 -23.34
CA ASP A 160 6.65 21.02 -23.87
C ASP A 160 5.84 20.85 -25.16
N SER A 161 6.14 19.81 -25.95
CA SER A 161 5.39 19.49 -27.15
C SER A 161 4.01 18.91 -26.87
N MET A 162 3.88 18.14 -25.78
CA MET A 162 2.63 17.57 -25.30
C MET A 162 1.79 18.61 -24.55
N ASP A 163 2.42 19.43 -23.70
CA ASP A 163 1.77 20.41 -22.83
C ASP A 163 0.94 21.46 -23.57
N ARG A 164 1.27 21.75 -24.85
CA ARG A 164 0.55 22.75 -25.67
C ARG A 164 -0.95 22.54 -25.76
N ASN A 165 -1.43 21.30 -25.60
CA ASN A 165 -2.85 20.95 -25.67
C ASN A 165 -3.40 20.37 -24.37
N LEU A 166 -2.66 20.44 -23.26
CA LEU A 166 -3.08 19.82 -22.00
C LEU A 166 -4.07 20.70 -21.21
N PRO A 167 -5.14 20.11 -20.66
CA PRO A 167 -5.93 20.74 -19.61
C PRO A 167 -5.06 21.14 -18.40
N PRO A 168 -5.42 22.21 -17.67
CA PRO A 168 -4.61 22.72 -16.56
C PRO A 168 -4.40 21.72 -15.42
N HIS A 169 -5.30 20.74 -15.25
CA HIS A 169 -5.15 19.70 -14.23
C HIS A 169 -4.12 18.62 -14.61
N LEU A 170 -3.75 18.50 -15.90
CA LEU A 170 -2.75 17.55 -16.38
C LEU A 170 -1.37 18.17 -16.56
N ALA A 171 -1.27 19.49 -16.73
CA ALA A 171 0.00 20.19 -16.97
C ALA A 171 1.05 19.97 -15.85
N ALA A 172 0.59 19.73 -14.61
CA ALA A 172 1.48 19.44 -13.48
C ALA A 172 1.69 17.92 -13.24
N ALA A 173 1.05 17.07 -14.03
CA ALA A 173 1.07 15.62 -13.90
C ALA A 173 2.21 14.99 -14.71
N LEU A 174 2.64 13.81 -14.29
CA LEU A 174 3.66 13.02 -14.96
C LEU A 174 3.01 12.15 -16.03
N PRO A 175 3.43 12.23 -17.29
CA PRO A 175 3.00 11.30 -18.31
C PRO A 175 3.70 9.94 -18.11
N LEU A 176 2.93 8.86 -18.10
CA LEU A 176 3.40 7.49 -17.97
C LEU A 176 3.66 6.92 -19.38
N ILE A 177 4.75 7.38 -20.00
CA ILE A 177 5.15 6.97 -21.36
C ILE A 177 6.17 5.84 -21.26
N GLU A 178 5.85 4.70 -21.87
CA GLU A 178 6.79 3.58 -22.01
C GLU A 178 7.65 3.81 -23.25
N ASP A 179 8.97 3.82 -23.08
CA ASP A 179 9.90 3.72 -24.21
C ASP A 179 9.89 2.26 -24.68
N ASP A 180 9.39 2.02 -25.90
CA ASP A 180 9.46 0.71 -26.59
C ASP A 180 10.91 0.28 -26.90
#